data_AF-A0A1Y2C7G2-F1
#
_entry.id   AF-A0A1Y2C7G2-F1
#
_cell.length_a   1.000
_cell.length_b   1.000
_cell.length_c   1.000
_cell.angle_alpha   90.00
_cell.angle_beta   90.00
_cell.angle_gamma   90.00
#
_symmetry.space_group_name_H-M   'P 1'
#
loop_
_entity.id
_entity.type
_entity.pdbx_description
1 polymer ?
#
loop_
_entity_poly.entity_id
_entity_poly.type
_entity_poly.pdbx_seq_one_letter_code
_entity_poly.pdbx_strand_id
1 'polypeptide(L)'
;MAFRGHCLIWHSMPPQWFQGLKGDDLKTAIVDHINKTLKYYEGKIDTWDVVNEAIDDSSNGPQWKMRPSFLYQNVPDFVDLAFKTARAASSTTKLFYNDYNTEGIYGKSEAVFNFVKDMKSRNIPIDGVGLQYHVSTQSFPQYEKINDLIGRYCQLGLEVHITEMDVKSGGNAEGQAKIYSDALKACLSNSCCTAFLVWGVGDN
;
A
#
# COMPACT_ATOMS: atom_id res chain seq x y z
N MET A 1 -2.71 21.93 3.35
CA MET A 1 -2.59 20.54 3.82
C MET A 1 -2.52 19.66 2.58
N ALA A 2 -1.58 18.72 2.53
CA ALA A 2 -1.52 17.75 1.44
C ALA A 2 -2.56 16.64 1.70
N PHE A 3 -3.05 16.02 0.64
CA PHE A 3 -4.01 14.92 0.72
C PHE A 3 -3.43 13.67 0.05
N ARG A 4 -3.70 12.52 0.64
CA ARG A 4 -3.45 11.21 0.04
C ARG A 4 -4.78 10.65 -0.45
N GLY A 5 -4.87 10.29 -1.72
CA GLY A 5 -6.01 9.58 -2.25
C GLY A 5 -5.94 8.10 -1.87
N HIS A 6 -6.95 7.61 -1.16
CA HIS A 6 -7.06 6.23 -0.72
C HIS A 6 -8.47 5.69 -1.02
N CYS A 7 -8.64 4.69 -1.88
CA CYS A 7 -7.70 4.16 -2.87
C CYS A 7 -8.43 3.99 -4.22
N LEU A 8 -7.69 3.78 -5.31
CA LEU A 8 -8.31 3.65 -6.64
C LEU A 8 -8.88 2.25 -6.88
N ILE A 9 -8.11 1.21 -6.57
CA ILE A 9 -8.51 -0.19 -6.83
C ILE A 9 -8.33 -1.02 -5.57
N TRP A 10 -9.43 -1.59 -5.08
CA TRP A 10 -9.45 -2.48 -3.91
C TRP A 10 -10.52 -3.56 -4.04
N HIS A 11 -10.25 -4.71 -3.44
CA HIS A 11 -11.13 -5.87 -3.52
C HIS A 11 -12.28 -5.85 -2.50
N SER A 12 -12.13 -5.10 -1.40
CA SER A 12 -12.98 -5.23 -0.20
C SER A 12 -14.26 -4.39 -0.25
N MET A 13 -14.22 -3.19 -0.84
CA MET A 13 -15.37 -2.28 -0.89
C MET A 13 -15.76 -1.80 -2.31
N PRO A 14 -15.79 -2.67 -3.34
CA PRO A 14 -16.23 -2.28 -4.67
C PRO A 14 -17.74 -2.01 -4.69
N PRO A 15 -18.24 -1.08 -5.53
CA PRO A 15 -19.67 -1.02 -5.81
C PRO A 15 -20.13 -2.30 -6.53
N GLN A 16 -21.35 -2.75 -6.24
CA GLN A 16 -21.85 -4.05 -6.72
C GLN A 16 -21.81 -4.22 -8.24
N TRP A 17 -22.12 -3.16 -9.00
CA TRP A 17 -22.07 -3.20 -10.46
C TRP A 17 -20.65 -3.51 -10.97
N PHE A 18 -19.62 -2.99 -10.31
CA PHE A 18 -18.22 -3.20 -10.68
C PHE A 18 -17.76 -4.61 -10.35
N GLN A 19 -18.16 -5.12 -9.17
CA GLN A 19 -17.88 -6.49 -8.76
C GLN A 19 -18.50 -7.55 -9.69
N GLY A 20 -19.61 -7.20 -10.37
CA GLY A 20 -20.28 -8.07 -11.35
C GLY A 20 -19.60 -8.13 -12.73
N LEU A 21 -18.68 -7.21 -13.04
CA LEU A 21 -18.00 -7.17 -14.34
C LEU A 21 -16.93 -8.25 -14.47
N LYS A 22 -16.64 -8.66 -15.71
CA LYS A 22 -15.64 -9.68 -16.04
C LYS A 22 -14.90 -9.31 -17.32
N GLY A 23 -13.71 -9.91 -17.52
CA GLY A 23 -12.94 -9.76 -18.76
C GLY A 23 -12.74 -8.30 -19.16
N ASP A 24 -13.04 -7.98 -20.42
CA ASP A 24 -12.81 -6.66 -20.99
C ASP A 24 -13.71 -5.57 -20.42
N ASP A 25 -14.91 -5.90 -19.94
CA ASP A 25 -15.79 -4.93 -19.27
C ASP A 25 -15.14 -4.47 -17.95
N LEU A 26 -14.58 -5.39 -17.17
CA LEU A 26 -13.88 -5.06 -15.93
C LEU A 26 -12.60 -4.27 -16.22
N LYS A 27 -11.82 -4.66 -17.23
CA LYS A 27 -10.63 -3.90 -17.66
C LYS A 27 -11.00 -2.47 -18.04
N THR A 28 -12.04 -2.30 -18.85
CA THR A 28 -12.55 -1.00 -19.28
C THR A 28 -12.97 -0.17 -18.07
N ALA A 29 -13.71 -0.77 -17.13
CA ALA A 29 -14.14 -0.06 -15.93
C ALA A 29 -12.98 0.36 -15.02
N ILE A 30 -11.93 -0.46 -14.87
CA ILE A 30 -10.71 -0.11 -14.14
C ILE A 30 -10.05 1.12 -14.79
N VAL A 31 -9.84 1.06 -16.11
CA VAL A 31 -9.18 2.13 -16.86
C VAL A 31 -9.98 3.43 -16.77
N ASP A 32 -11.28 3.36 -16.98
CA ASP A 32 -12.18 4.51 -16.92
C ASP A 32 -12.22 5.13 -15.53
N HIS A 33 -12.30 4.31 -14.48
CA HIS A 33 -12.31 4.79 -13.10
C HIS A 33 -11.03 5.55 -12.77
N ILE A 34 -9.87 4.97 -13.06
CA ILE A 34 -8.57 5.60 -12.79
C ILE A 34 -8.42 6.92 -13.54
N ASN A 35 -8.70 6.92 -14.86
CA ASN A 35 -8.61 8.13 -15.69
C ASN A 35 -9.52 9.25 -15.18
N LYS A 36 -10.80 8.94 -14.89
CA LYS A 36 -11.78 9.95 -14.45
C LYS A 36 -11.43 10.49 -13.06
N THR A 37 -11.05 9.62 -12.12
CA THR A 37 -10.71 10.02 -10.75
C THR A 37 -9.45 10.87 -10.72
N LEU A 38 -8.35 10.43 -11.35
CA LEU A 38 -7.10 11.20 -11.36
C LEU A 38 -7.26 12.55 -12.07
N LYS A 39 -7.99 12.61 -13.19
CA LYS A 39 -8.30 13.88 -13.88
C LYS A 39 -9.13 14.82 -13.00
N TYR A 40 -10.09 14.30 -12.25
CA TYR A 40 -10.94 15.13 -11.38
C TYR A 40 -10.17 15.77 -10.21
N TYR A 41 -9.18 15.05 -9.69
CA TYR A 41 -8.34 15.46 -8.57
C TYR A 41 -6.98 16.02 -9.00
N GLU A 42 -6.76 16.25 -10.29
CA GLU A 42 -5.54 16.87 -10.81
C GLU A 42 -5.27 18.21 -10.11
N GLY A 43 -4.04 18.40 -9.63
CA GLY A 43 -3.62 19.58 -8.86
C GLY A 43 -4.17 19.67 -7.42
N LYS A 44 -5.00 18.70 -6.98
CA LYS A 44 -5.57 18.65 -5.62
C LYS A 44 -4.98 17.55 -4.76
N ILE A 45 -4.70 16.39 -5.37
CA ILE A 45 -4.13 15.22 -4.70
C ILE A 45 -2.92 14.76 -5.53
N ASP A 46 -1.74 14.78 -4.93
CA ASP A 46 -0.47 14.45 -5.59
C ASP A 46 0.01 13.02 -5.29
N THR A 47 -0.65 12.30 -4.39
CA THR A 47 -0.26 10.96 -3.94
C THR A 47 -1.48 10.06 -3.89
N TRP A 48 -1.42 8.89 -4.53
CA TRP A 48 -2.52 7.93 -4.55
C TRP A 48 -2.09 6.51 -4.24
N ASP A 49 -2.88 5.83 -3.42
CA ASP A 49 -2.91 4.38 -3.35
C ASP A 49 -3.62 3.85 -4.60
N VAL A 50 -2.82 3.42 -5.57
CA VAL A 50 -3.35 2.92 -6.84
C VAL A 50 -4.00 1.57 -6.65
N VAL A 51 -3.32 0.68 -5.92
CA VAL A 51 -3.84 -0.64 -5.57
C VAL A 51 -3.62 -0.87 -4.08
N ASN A 52 -4.69 -1.32 -3.41
CA ASN A 52 -4.68 -1.68 -2.01
C ASN A 52 -4.79 -3.20 -1.83
N GLU A 53 -3.93 -3.80 -1.01
CA GLU A 53 -4.04 -5.17 -0.47
C GLU A 53 -4.19 -6.29 -1.52
N ALA A 54 -3.41 -6.22 -2.59
CA ALA A 54 -3.46 -7.21 -3.67
C ALA A 54 -2.75 -8.53 -3.33
N ILE A 55 -1.91 -8.55 -2.30
CA ILE A 55 -1.19 -9.76 -1.87
C ILE A 55 -2.00 -10.51 -0.82
N ASP A 56 -2.06 -11.84 -1.02
CA ASP A 56 -2.78 -12.76 -0.16
C ASP A 56 -2.08 -12.96 1.19
N ASP A 57 -2.86 -13.14 2.26
CA ASP A 57 -2.33 -13.34 3.61
C ASP A 57 -1.62 -14.69 3.79
N SER A 58 -1.86 -15.67 2.91
CA SER A 58 -1.11 -16.93 2.88
C SER A 58 0.26 -16.82 2.20
N SER A 59 0.62 -15.63 1.69
CA SER A 59 1.95 -15.39 1.15
C SER A 59 3.00 -15.48 2.24
N ASN A 60 4.07 -16.23 1.98
CA ASN A 60 5.07 -16.53 2.99
C ASN A 60 6.48 -16.62 2.38
N GLY A 61 7.28 -15.57 2.60
CA GLY A 61 8.69 -15.52 2.22
C GLY A 61 8.89 -14.99 0.80
N PRO A 62 9.84 -15.55 0.02
CA PRO A 62 10.28 -14.94 -1.24
C PRO A 62 9.23 -15.03 -2.36
N GLN A 63 8.21 -15.86 -2.20
CA GLN A 63 7.13 -16.04 -3.16
C GLN A 63 5.91 -15.22 -2.72
N TRP A 64 5.33 -14.49 -3.65
CA TRP A 64 4.09 -13.76 -3.45
C TRP A 64 2.93 -14.45 -4.18
N LYS A 65 1.73 -14.36 -3.60
CA LYS A 65 0.49 -14.82 -4.22
C LYS A 65 -0.46 -13.64 -4.31
N MET A 66 -1.07 -13.48 -5.47
CA MET A 66 -2.19 -12.57 -5.61
C MET A 66 -3.37 -13.05 -4.77
N ARG A 67 -4.02 -12.13 -4.08
CA ARG A 67 -5.26 -12.37 -3.35
C ARG A 67 -6.33 -12.93 -4.30
N PRO A 68 -7.02 -14.03 -3.94
CA PRO A 68 -8.05 -14.64 -4.78
C PRO A 68 -9.34 -13.80 -4.78
N SER A 69 -9.27 -12.62 -5.40
CA SER A 69 -10.36 -11.66 -5.52
C SER A 69 -11.01 -11.70 -6.90
N PHE A 70 -12.20 -11.10 -7.05
CA PHE A 70 -12.83 -10.95 -8.36
C PHE A 70 -11.93 -10.18 -9.35
N LEU A 71 -11.12 -9.23 -8.86
CA LEU A 71 -10.13 -8.51 -9.67
C LEU A 71 -9.14 -9.49 -10.29
N TYR A 72 -8.44 -10.28 -9.46
CA TYR A 72 -7.43 -11.22 -9.94
C TYR A 72 -8.02 -12.37 -10.77
N GLN A 73 -9.19 -12.88 -10.39
CA GLN A 73 -9.86 -13.98 -11.10
C GLN A 73 -10.30 -13.58 -12.51
N ASN A 74 -10.74 -12.33 -12.70
CA ASN A 74 -11.27 -11.87 -13.99
C ASN A 74 -10.25 -11.07 -14.82
N VAL A 75 -9.27 -10.43 -14.17
CA VAL A 75 -8.20 -9.63 -14.79
C VAL A 75 -6.89 -9.90 -14.04
N PRO A 76 -6.15 -10.97 -14.36
CA PRO A 76 -4.95 -11.36 -13.61
C PRO A 76 -3.84 -10.30 -13.53
N ASP A 77 -3.77 -9.42 -14.53
CA ASP A 77 -2.81 -8.32 -14.66
C ASP A 77 -3.34 -6.96 -14.17
N PHE A 78 -4.42 -6.93 -13.39
CA PHE A 78 -5.09 -5.68 -13.01
C PHE A 78 -4.18 -4.68 -12.28
N VAL A 79 -3.17 -5.15 -11.54
CA VAL A 79 -2.22 -4.26 -10.85
C VAL A 79 -1.36 -3.52 -11.86
N ASP A 80 -0.75 -4.24 -12.79
CA ASP A 80 0.04 -3.66 -13.88
C ASP A 80 -0.80 -2.68 -14.71
N LEU A 81 -2.03 -3.08 -15.04
CA LEU A 81 -3.00 -2.23 -15.74
C LEU A 81 -3.25 -0.95 -14.97
N ALA A 82 -3.56 -1.05 -13.68
CA ALA A 82 -3.89 0.11 -12.84
C ALA A 82 -2.73 1.11 -12.74
N PHE A 83 -1.51 0.64 -12.46
CA PHE A 83 -0.34 1.52 -12.38
C PHE A 83 0.01 2.16 -13.73
N LYS A 84 -0.01 1.40 -14.82
CA LYS A 84 0.25 1.94 -16.17
C LYS A 84 -0.80 2.98 -16.56
N THR A 85 -2.08 2.71 -16.29
CA THR A 85 -3.15 3.69 -16.53
C THR A 85 -2.99 4.92 -15.65
N ALA A 86 -2.68 4.75 -14.36
CA ALA A 86 -2.51 5.87 -13.44
C ALA A 86 -1.37 6.80 -13.90
N ARG A 87 -0.23 6.24 -14.32
CA ARG A 87 0.88 7.02 -14.86
C ARG A 87 0.53 7.69 -16.20
N ALA A 88 -0.23 7.03 -17.06
CA ALA A 88 -0.69 7.63 -18.31
C ALA A 88 -1.68 8.79 -18.08
N ALA A 89 -2.52 8.69 -17.05
CA ALA A 89 -3.47 9.72 -16.65
C ALA A 89 -2.80 10.91 -15.95
N SER A 90 -1.70 10.67 -15.21
CA SER A 90 -0.96 11.71 -14.50
C SER A 90 0.54 11.41 -14.46
N SER A 91 1.33 12.33 -15.03
CA SER A 91 2.80 12.27 -15.01
C SER A 91 3.41 12.77 -13.70
N THR A 92 2.64 13.45 -12.85
CA THR A 92 3.14 14.13 -11.63
C THR A 92 2.68 13.47 -10.34
N THR A 93 1.56 12.73 -10.37
CA THR A 93 1.06 12.02 -9.21
C THR A 93 2.01 10.88 -8.81
N LYS A 94 2.31 10.78 -7.51
CA LYS A 94 3.03 9.66 -6.91
C LYS A 94 2.10 8.47 -6.74
N LEU A 95 2.54 7.32 -7.22
CA LEU A 95 1.77 6.08 -7.34
C LEU A 95 2.26 5.06 -6.31
N PHE A 96 1.39 4.72 -5.36
CA PHE A 96 1.69 3.84 -4.24
C PHE A 96 0.96 2.50 -4.32
N TYR A 97 1.64 1.44 -3.90
CA TYR A 97 1.03 0.18 -3.48
C TYR A 97 0.89 0.19 -1.95
N ASN A 98 -0.29 -0.06 -1.39
CA ASN A 98 -0.55 0.00 0.06
C ASN A 98 -1.08 -1.34 0.58
N ASP A 99 -0.59 -1.81 1.74
CA ASP A 99 -0.98 -3.11 2.31
C ASP A 99 -0.71 -3.19 3.82
N TYR A 100 -1.45 -4.06 4.50
CA TYR A 100 -1.27 -4.39 5.93
C TYR A 100 -0.45 -5.64 6.14
N ASN A 101 0.04 -5.83 7.37
CA ASN A 101 0.95 -6.91 7.73
C ASN A 101 2.17 -6.88 6.81
N THR A 102 2.71 -5.69 6.60
CA THR A 102 3.90 -5.45 5.76
C THR A 102 4.99 -4.64 6.44
N GLU A 103 4.91 -4.39 7.74
CA GLU A 103 5.66 -3.30 8.40
C GLU A 103 6.94 -3.75 9.13
N GLY A 104 7.30 -5.01 8.98
CA GLY A 104 8.55 -5.59 9.47
C GLY A 104 9.04 -6.69 8.55
N ILE A 105 9.80 -7.67 9.06
CA ILE A 105 10.32 -8.78 8.24
C ILE A 105 9.72 -10.09 8.72
N TYR A 106 8.77 -10.59 7.95
CA TYR A 106 8.07 -11.85 8.15
C TYR A 106 7.43 -12.29 6.82
N GLY A 107 6.65 -13.37 6.83
CA GLY A 107 6.18 -14.05 5.61
C GLY A 107 5.55 -13.13 4.56
N LYS A 108 4.51 -12.38 4.94
CA LYS A 108 3.77 -11.52 4.00
C LYS A 108 4.58 -10.28 3.58
N SER A 109 5.33 -9.64 4.49
CA SER A 109 6.12 -8.47 4.15
C SER A 109 7.26 -8.78 3.17
N GLU A 110 7.91 -9.94 3.30
CA GLU A 110 8.87 -10.43 2.30
C GLU A 110 8.21 -10.66 0.93
N ALA A 111 7.00 -11.22 0.92
CA ALA A 111 6.26 -11.43 -0.32
C ALA A 111 5.93 -10.10 -1.00
N VAL A 112 5.42 -9.12 -0.24
CA VAL A 112 5.12 -7.77 -0.77
C VAL A 112 6.38 -7.06 -1.26
N PHE A 113 7.49 -7.16 -0.53
CA PHE A 113 8.77 -6.62 -1.01
C PHE A 113 9.18 -7.23 -2.37
N ASN A 114 9.09 -8.56 -2.50
CA ASN A 114 9.46 -9.25 -3.74
C ASN A 114 8.47 -8.96 -4.88
N PHE A 115 7.19 -8.76 -4.57
CA PHE A 115 6.18 -8.32 -5.53
C PHE A 115 6.51 -6.93 -6.09
N VAL A 116 6.78 -5.96 -5.21
CA VAL A 116 7.15 -4.60 -5.60
C VAL A 116 8.49 -4.56 -6.35
N LYS A 117 9.47 -5.37 -5.92
CA LYS A 117 10.74 -5.55 -6.64
C LYS A 117 10.52 -6.11 -8.05
N ASP A 118 9.64 -7.10 -8.20
CA ASP A 118 9.26 -7.65 -9.50
C ASP A 118 8.60 -6.58 -10.39
N MET A 119 7.64 -5.82 -9.86
CA MET A 119 7.03 -4.67 -10.56
C MET A 119 8.09 -3.69 -11.08
N LYS A 120 9.06 -3.31 -10.24
CA LYS A 120 10.19 -2.43 -10.66
C LYS A 120 11.02 -3.07 -11.77
N SER A 121 11.33 -4.36 -11.66
CA SER A 121 12.12 -5.08 -12.67
C SER A 121 11.43 -5.15 -14.04
N ARG A 122 10.09 -5.14 -14.05
CA ARG A 122 9.24 -5.12 -15.26
C ARG A 122 8.87 -3.71 -15.72
N ASN A 123 9.47 -2.67 -15.13
CA ASN A 123 9.22 -1.26 -15.44
C ASN A 123 7.74 -0.82 -15.22
N ILE A 124 7.07 -1.39 -14.22
CA ILE A 124 5.77 -0.87 -13.77
C ILE A 124 6.00 0.47 -13.06
N PRO A 125 5.23 1.53 -13.38
CA PRO A 125 5.48 2.87 -12.85
C PRO A 125 4.97 3.01 -11.41
N ILE A 126 5.74 2.51 -10.45
CA ILE A 126 5.49 2.65 -9.01
C ILE A 126 6.54 3.58 -8.39
N ASP A 127 6.08 4.52 -7.58
CA ASP A 127 6.92 5.53 -6.94
C ASP A 127 7.12 5.25 -5.45
N GLY A 128 6.19 4.55 -4.79
CA GLY A 128 6.33 4.23 -3.38
C GLY A 128 5.48 3.08 -2.89
N VAL A 129 5.69 2.74 -1.62
CA VAL A 129 4.95 1.72 -0.88
C VAL A 129 4.37 2.29 0.40
N GLY A 130 3.14 1.89 0.69
CA GLY A 130 2.41 2.22 1.89
C GLY A 130 2.41 1.05 2.86
N LEU A 131 2.89 1.31 4.07
CA LEU A 131 2.83 0.41 5.21
C LEU A 131 1.64 0.82 6.07
N GLN A 132 0.54 0.07 6.04
CA GLN A 132 -0.68 0.43 6.79
C GLN A 132 -0.39 0.54 8.28
N TYR A 133 0.33 -0.43 8.85
CA TYR A 133 0.81 -0.36 10.24
C TYR A 133 -0.29 -0.52 11.29
N HIS A 134 -1.27 -1.38 11.00
CA HIS A 134 -2.26 -1.85 11.97
C HIS A 134 -1.65 -2.95 12.86
N VAL A 135 -1.25 -2.59 14.08
CA VAL A 135 -0.56 -3.51 15.00
C VAL A 135 -1.21 -3.52 16.38
N SER A 136 -0.69 -4.37 17.28
CA SER A 136 -1.13 -4.39 18.69
C SER A 136 0.08 -4.52 19.62
N THR A 137 -0.13 -4.27 20.90
CA THR A 137 0.90 -4.52 21.93
C THR A 137 1.26 -6.01 22.09
N GLN A 138 0.51 -6.91 21.44
CA GLN A 138 0.71 -8.35 21.44
C GLN A 138 1.36 -8.86 20.13
N SER A 139 1.28 -8.07 19.06
CA SER A 139 1.80 -8.43 17.74
C SER A 139 2.25 -7.16 17.02
N PHE A 140 3.57 -6.96 16.98
CA PHE A 140 4.23 -5.80 16.39
C PHE A 140 5.66 -6.16 15.97
N PRO A 141 6.22 -5.49 14.94
CA PRO A 141 7.60 -5.71 14.53
C PRO A 141 8.61 -5.01 15.45
N GLN A 142 9.82 -5.55 15.54
CA GLN A 142 10.94 -4.90 16.24
C GLN A 142 11.50 -3.74 15.41
N TYR A 143 12.02 -2.70 16.08
CA TYR A 143 12.63 -1.51 15.46
C TYR A 143 13.57 -1.85 14.30
N GLU A 144 14.50 -2.79 14.52
CA GLU A 144 15.52 -3.15 13.54
C GLU A 144 14.90 -3.77 12.28
N LYS A 145 13.78 -4.50 12.43
CA LYS A 145 13.07 -5.12 11.29
C LYS A 145 12.28 -4.09 10.49
N ILE A 146 11.71 -3.09 11.15
CA ILE A 146 11.04 -1.97 10.48
C ILE A 146 12.09 -1.18 9.70
N ASN A 147 13.19 -0.80 10.35
CA ASN A 147 14.27 -0.02 9.76
C ASN A 147 14.93 -0.73 8.56
N ASP A 148 15.21 -2.03 8.68
CA ASP A 148 15.78 -2.83 7.58
C ASP A 148 14.83 -2.92 6.39
N LEU A 149 13.54 -3.16 6.62
CA LEU A 149 12.55 -3.21 5.55
C LEU A 149 12.45 -1.87 4.80
N ILE A 150 12.32 -0.75 5.53
CA ILE A 150 12.25 0.58 4.91
C ILE A 150 13.52 0.84 4.09
N GLY A 151 14.70 0.53 4.65
CA GLY A 151 15.98 0.65 3.95
C GLY A 151 16.05 -0.16 2.65
N ARG A 152 15.44 -1.36 2.62
CA ARG A 152 15.34 -2.17 1.40
C ARG A 152 14.45 -1.53 0.34
N TYR A 153 13.33 -0.91 0.70
CA TYR A 153 12.52 -0.14 -0.25
C TYR A 153 13.27 1.09 -0.76
N CYS A 154 14.03 1.78 0.10
CA CYS A 154 14.89 2.89 -0.33
C CYS A 154 15.90 2.43 -1.40
N GLN A 155 16.50 1.24 -1.27
CA GLN A 155 17.43 0.67 -2.25
C GLN A 155 16.77 0.36 -3.61
N LEU A 156 15.45 0.16 -3.65
CA LEU A 156 14.69 0.06 -4.91
C LEU A 156 14.36 1.42 -5.53
N GLY A 157 14.77 2.52 -4.88
CA GLY A 157 14.43 3.88 -5.29
C GLY A 157 12.95 4.18 -5.13
N LEU A 158 12.33 3.64 -4.07
CA LEU A 158 10.92 3.86 -3.74
C LEU A 158 10.80 4.75 -2.50
N GLU A 159 9.78 5.61 -2.51
CA GLU A 159 9.30 6.26 -1.29
C GLU A 159 8.57 5.26 -0.40
N VAL A 160 8.61 5.50 0.91
CA VAL A 160 7.86 4.73 1.90
C VAL A 160 6.97 5.69 2.67
N HIS A 161 5.70 5.34 2.83
CA HIS A 161 4.81 6.01 3.75
C HIS A 161 4.37 5.01 4.82
N ILE A 162 4.30 5.45 6.08
CA ILE A 162 3.46 4.82 7.10
C ILE A 162 2.08 5.47 7.00
N THR A 163 1.02 4.69 6.81
CA THR A 163 -0.17 5.18 6.08
C THR A 163 -1.45 5.15 6.89
N GLU A 164 -1.58 4.20 7.79
CA GLU A 164 -2.82 3.94 8.53
C GLU A 164 -2.46 3.51 9.98
N MET A 165 -1.43 4.13 10.57
CA MET A 165 -0.90 3.61 11.81
C MET A 165 -1.91 3.69 12.94
N ASP A 166 -2.18 2.55 13.54
CA ASP A 166 -2.83 2.40 14.82
C ASP A 166 -2.17 1.25 15.62
N VAL A 167 -2.31 1.33 16.95
CA VAL A 167 -1.77 0.32 17.85
C VAL A 167 -2.84 -0.04 18.85
N LYS A 168 -3.42 -1.24 18.72
CA LYS A 168 -4.36 -1.76 19.73
C LYS A 168 -3.63 -1.95 21.06
N SER A 169 -3.97 -1.09 22.04
CA SER A 169 -3.32 -1.02 23.35
C SER A 169 -3.48 -2.31 24.17
N GLY A 170 -4.69 -2.87 24.22
CA GLY A 170 -5.00 -3.99 25.12
C GLY A 170 -4.79 -3.67 26.61
N GLY A 171 -4.76 -2.39 26.98
CA GLY A 171 -4.46 -1.92 28.34
C GLY A 171 -2.98 -1.63 28.61
N ASN A 172 -2.08 -1.85 27.66
CA ASN A 172 -0.65 -1.60 27.79
C ASN A 172 -0.25 -0.27 27.11
N ALA A 173 -0.50 0.85 27.77
CA ALA A 173 -0.20 2.19 27.24
C ALA A 173 1.30 2.44 27.01
N GLU A 174 2.17 1.93 27.88
CA GLU A 174 3.63 2.09 27.73
C GLU A 174 4.15 1.34 26.49
N GLY A 175 3.68 0.10 26.30
CA GLY A 175 3.99 -0.68 25.11
C GLY A 175 3.46 -0.02 23.84
N GLN A 176 2.25 0.53 23.89
CA GLN A 176 1.66 1.28 22.79
C GLN A 176 2.53 2.49 22.40
N ALA A 177 2.93 3.30 23.38
CA ALA A 177 3.79 4.47 23.17
C ALA A 177 5.16 4.08 22.59
N LYS A 178 5.74 2.96 23.05
CA LYS A 178 7.00 2.43 22.50
C LYS A 178 6.85 2.05 21.03
N ILE A 179 5.76 1.38 20.65
CA ILE A 179 5.52 0.95 19.26
C ILE A 179 5.40 2.17 18.33
N TYR A 180 4.65 3.20 18.71
CA TYR A 180 4.62 4.47 17.98
C TYR A 180 6.01 5.11 17.85
N SER A 181 6.77 5.12 18.96
CA SER A 181 8.13 5.68 18.98
C SER A 181 9.05 4.95 18.01
N ASP A 182 9.03 3.62 18.00
CA ASP A 182 9.90 2.80 17.16
C ASP A 182 9.55 2.93 15.67
N ALA A 183 8.26 2.94 15.33
CA ALA A 183 7.79 3.18 13.97
C ALA A 183 8.25 4.53 13.43
N LEU A 184 8.04 5.60 14.21
CA LEU A 184 8.43 6.96 13.83
C LEU A 184 9.95 7.09 13.72
N LYS A 185 10.71 6.50 14.65
CA LYS A 185 12.17 6.49 14.58
C LYS A 185 12.67 5.77 13.32
N ALA A 186 12.08 4.63 12.97
CA ALA A 186 12.48 3.89 11.77
C ALA A 186 12.19 4.70 10.50
N CYS A 187 11.04 5.37 10.43
CA CYS A 187 10.73 6.29 9.34
C CYS A 187 11.75 7.44 9.26
N LEU A 188 11.97 8.16 10.36
CA LEU A 188 12.92 9.29 10.41
C LEU A 188 14.38 8.90 10.11
N SER A 189 14.75 7.64 10.38
CA SER A 189 16.10 7.11 10.11
C SER A 189 16.34 6.79 8.63
N ASN A 190 15.28 6.75 7.82
CA ASN A 190 15.35 6.44 6.40
C ASN A 190 14.79 7.61 5.58
N SER A 191 15.65 8.30 4.83
CA SER A 191 15.27 9.49 4.05
C SER A 191 14.23 9.24 2.96
N CYS A 192 14.03 7.98 2.53
CA CYS A 192 12.95 7.63 1.62
C CYS A 192 11.58 7.50 2.30
N CYS A 193 11.52 7.48 3.64
CA CYS A 193 10.26 7.50 4.38
C CYS A 193 9.77 8.94 4.53
N THR A 194 8.79 9.33 3.71
CA THR A 194 8.42 10.74 3.48
C THR A 194 7.07 11.12 4.09
N ALA A 195 6.32 10.17 4.65
CA ALA A 195 5.08 10.45 5.36
C ALA A 195 4.79 9.45 6.48
N PHE A 196 4.12 9.95 7.52
CA PHE A 196 3.66 9.18 8.69
C PHE A 196 2.23 9.61 9.02
N LEU A 197 1.26 8.73 8.81
CA LEU A 197 -0.16 8.97 9.00
C LEU A 197 -0.71 8.01 10.05
N VAL A 198 -1.59 8.51 10.91
CA VAL A 198 -2.33 7.73 11.90
C VAL A 198 -3.77 7.52 11.44
N TRP A 199 -4.37 6.38 11.77
CA TRP A 199 -5.72 6.00 11.31
C TRP A 199 -6.82 6.43 12.28
N GLY A 200 -7.07 7.74 12.31
CA GLY A 200 -8.06 8.35 13.20
C GLY A 200 -7.44 9.42 14.09
N VAL A 201 -8.29 10.09 14.87
CA VAL A 201 -7.87 11.18 15.77
C VAL A 201 -8.24 10.88 17.22
N GLY A 202 -9.43 10.35 17.48
CA GLY A 202 -9.87 9.93 18.81
C GLY A 202 -10.13 8.42 18.85
N ASP A 203 -10.09 7.86 20.05
CA ASP A 203 -10.34 6.43 20.30
C ASP A 203 -11.83 6.03 20.22
N ASN A 204 -12.74 6.99 20.04
CA ASN A 204 -14.20 6.80 20.06
C ASN A 204 -14.80 6.53 18.69
#